data_AF-A0A8J3ZLI9-F1
#
_entry.id   AF-A0A8J3ZLI9-F1
#
_cell.length_a   1.000
_cell.length_b   1.000
_cell.length_c   1.000
_cell.angle_alpha   90.00
_cell.angle_beta   90.00
_cell.angle_gamma   90.00
#
_symmetry.space_group_name_H-M   'P 1'
#
loop_
_entity.id
_entity.type
_entity.pdbx_description
1 polymer ?
#
loop_
_entity_poly.entity_id
_entity_poly.type
_entity_poly.pdbx_seq_one_letter_code
_entity_poly.pdbx_strand_id
1 'polypeptide(L)' 'MTDRIYPLPRPDDDPKFTYGLLFDVRQVLIDHGYPAPEHGRDLVNLQLAILDFLYGQRSGDDHDG' A
#
# COMPACT_ATOMS: atom_id res chain seq x y z
N MET A 1 -16.59 -10.69 15.23
CA MET A 1 -15.24 -10.97 14.67
C MET A 1 -15.18 -10.28 13.34
N THR A 2 -14.40 -9.19 13.23
CA THR A 2 -14.34 -8.43 11.98
C THR A 2 -13.48 -9.21 10.99
N ASP A 3 -14.08 -9.68 9.91
CA ASP A 3 -13.35 -10.23 8.78
C ASP A 3 -12.41 -9.12 8.25
N ARG A 4 -11.13 -9.46 8.06
CA ARG A 4 -10.13 -8.50 7.58
C ARG A 4 -10.43 -8.17 6.11
N ILE A 5 -10.71 -6.90 5.82
CA ILE A 5 -11.01 -6.41 4.46
C ILE A 5 -9.77 -6.46 3.54
N TYR A 6 -8.57 -6.28 4.10
CA TYR A 6 -7.31 -6.34 3.38
C TYR A 6 -6.49 -7.57 3.77
N PRO A 7 -5.68 -8.12 2.86
CA PRO A 7 -5.46 -7.66 1.49
C PRO A 7 -6.62 -8.00 0.54
N LEU A 8 -6.83 -7.15 -0.47
CA LEU A 8 -7.80 -7.34 -1.55
C LEU A 8 -7.20 -8.20 -2.67
N PRO A 9 -8.03 -8.91 -3.46
CA PRO A 9 -7.57 -9.52 -4.70
C PRO A 9 -7.02 -8.45 -5.64
N ARG A 10 -5.84 -8.70 -6.21
CA ARG A 10 -5.19 -7.77 -7.13
C ARG A 10 -5.92 -7.74 -8.48
N PRO A 11 -6.43 -6.59 -8.93
CA PRO A 11 -6.99 -6.48 -10.28
C PRO A 11 -5.86 -6.39 -11.33
N ASP A 12 -6.19 -6.73 -12.58
CA ASP A 12 -5.26 -6.67 -13.72
C ASP A 12 -4.88 -5.20 -14.06
N ASP A 13 -5.86 -4.31 -13.99
CA ASP A 13 -5.70 -2.85 -14.04
C ASP A 13 -6.33 -2.24 -12.78
N ASP A 14 -5.59 -1.39 -12.06
CA ASP A 14 -6.11 -0.69 -10.88
C ASP A 14 -6.19 0.82 -11.11
N PRO A 15 -7.32 1.32 -11.64
CA PRO A 15 -7.50 2.76 -11.86
C PRO A 15 -7.63 3.55 -10.55
N LYS A 16 -7.76 2.86 -9.40
CA LYS A 16 -7.86 3.47 -8.07
C LYS A 16 -6.48 3.87 -7.55
N PHE A 17 -5.46 3.05 -7.80
CA PHE A 17 -4.09 3.30 -7.38
C PHE A 17 -3.36 4.20 -8.38
N THR A 18 -3.49 5.51 -8.16
CA THR A 18 -2.89 6.55 -9.01
C THR A 18 -1.65 7.18 -8.37
N TYR A 19 -0.81 7.85 -9.18
CA TYR A 19 0.26 8.70 -8.63
C TYR A 19 -0.29 9.80 -7.70
N GLY A 20 -1.51 10.29 -7.95
CA GLY A 20 -2.17 11.25 -7.08
C GLY A 20 -2.37 10.71 -5.65
N LEU A 21 -2.84 9.46 -5.53
CA LEU A 21 -2.97 8.79 -4.23
C LEU A 21 -1.62 8.61 -3.53
N LEU A 22 -0.56 8.26 -4.27
CA LEU A 22 0.80 8.16 -3.72
C LEU A 22 1.29 9.50 -3.14
N PHE A 23 1.03 10.60 -3.84
CA PHE A 23 1.40 11.95 -3.36
C PHE A 23 0.54 12.41 -2.18
N ASP A 24 -0.73 12.02 -2.14
CA ASP A 24 -1.61 12.30 -1.00
C ASP A 24 -1.10 11.61 0.28
N VAL A 25 -0.77 10.30 0.19
CA VAL A 25 -0.19 9.56 1.32
C VAL A 25 1.16 10.15 1.75
N ARG A 26 2.00 10.53 0.78
CA ARG A 26 3.25 11.26 1.06
C ARG A 26 2.98 12.54 1.86
N GLN A 27 1.97 13.32 1.47
CA GLN A 27 1.65 14.58 2.11
C GLN A 27 1.16 14.37 3.55
N VAL A 28 0.35 13.33 3.78
CA VAL A 28 -0.08 12.92 5.13
C VAL A 28 1.12 12.58 6.02
N LEU A 29 2.08 11.79 5.52
CA LEU A 29 3.29 11.46 6.27
C LEU A 29 4.05 12.73 6.69
N ILE A 30 4.22 13.68 5.76
CA ILE A 30 4.90 14.95 6.03
C ILE A 30 4.14 15.77 7.08
N ASP A 31 2.81 15.86 6.99
CA ASP A 31 1.96 16.59 7.93
C ASP A 31 2.08 16.02 9.37
N HIS A 32 2.24 14.71 9.49
CA HIS A 32 2.48 14.02 10.76
C HIS A 32 3.93 14.10 11.26
N GLY A 33 4.81 14.84 10.56
CA GLY A 33 6.20 15.07 10.98
C GLY A 33 7.19 13.99 10.53
N TYR A 34 6.78 13.08 9.64
CA TYR A 34 7.73 12.18 8.99
C TYR A 34 8.54 12.94 7.93
N PRO A 35 9.81 12.55 7.69
CA PRO A 35 10.60 13.16 6.64
C PRO A 35 9.95 12.95 5.27
N ALA A 36 10.06 13.97 4.42
CA ALA A 36 9.60 13.83 3.04
C ALA A 36 10.44 12.75 2.33
N PRO A 37 9.85 11.87 1.51
CA PRO A 37 10.60 11.05 0.59
C PRO A 37 11.24 11.97 -0.47
N GLU A 38 12.55 12.19 -0.37
CA GLU A 38 13.30 13.12 -1.21
C GLU A 38 13.86 12.46 -2.47
N HIS A 39 14.08 11.14 -2.44
CA HIS A 39 14.63 10.39 -3.57
C HIS A 39 13.56 9.55 -4.26
N GLY A 40 13.74 9.32 -5.56
CA GLY A 40 12.85 8.43 -6.32
C GLY A 40 12.72 7.03 -5.70
N ARG A 41 13.78 6.53 -5.05
CA ARG A 41 13.75 5.25 -4.33
C ARG A 41 12.79 5.27 -3.13
N ASP A 42 12.71 6.38 -2.42
CA ASP A 42 11.82 6.52 -1.25
C ASP A 42 10.35 6.50 -1.71
N LEU A 43 10.04 7.15 -2.83
CA LEU A 43 8.71 7.11 -3.44
C LEU A 43 8.34 5.71 -3.93
N VAL A 44 9.27 4.99 -4.55
CA VAL A 44 9.05 3.60 -4.97
C VAL A 44 8.82 2.69 -3.77
N ASN A 45 9.60 2.84 -2.69
CA ASN A 45 9.40 2.07 -1.46
C ASN A 45 8.02 2.34 -0.83
N LEU A 46 7.60 3.61 -0.79
CA LEU A 46 6.27 3.99 -0.32
C LEU A 46 5.17 3.36 -1.20
N GLN A 47 5.33 3.43 -2.52
CA GLN A 47 4.41 2.81 -3.48
C GLN A 47 4.27 1.31 -3.24
N LEU A 48 5.40 0.61 -3.09
CA LEU A 48 5.42 -0.83 -2.81
C LEU A 48 4.77 -1.17 -1.46
N ALA A 49 5.02 -0.37 -0.42
CA ALA A 49 4.40 -0.58 0.89
C ALA A 49 2.87 -0.43 0.85
N ILE A 50 2.35 0.57 0.11
CA ILE A 50 0.91 0.72 -0.06
C ILE A 50 0.34 -0.43 -0.89
N LEU A 51 1.03 -0.85 -1.96
CA LEU A 51 0.60 -2.00 -2.76
C LEU A 51 0.58 -3.31 -1.95
N ASP A 52 1.58 -3.53 -1.11
CA ASP A 52 1.65 -4.71 -0.23
C ASP A 52 0.53 -4.69 0.82
N PHE A 53 0.23 -3.53 1.40
CA PHE A 53 -0.93 -3.39 2.28
C PHE A 53 -2.26 -3.68 1.55
N LEU A 54 -2.42 -3.17 0.33
CA LEU A 54 -3.65 -3.30 -0.45
C LEU A 54 -3.85 -4.72 -1.01
N TYR A 55 -2.78 -5.37 -1.49
CA TYR A 55 -2.86 -6.58 -2.33
C TYR A 55 -1.85 -7.67 -1.96
N GLY A 56 -1.05 -7.49 -0.91
CA GLY A 56 -0.06 -8.45 -0.46
C GLY A 56 -0.70 -9.81 -0.19
N GLN A 57 0.10 -10.86 -0.20
CA GLN A 57 -0.43 -12.18 0.16
C GLN A 57 -0.81 -12.17 1.64
N ARG A 58 -2.05 -12.53 1.96
CA ARG A 58 -2.41 -12.86 3.34
C ARG A 58 -1.60 -14.10 3.69
N SER A 59 -0.61 -13.99 4.57
CA SER A 59 0.18 -15.14 5.09
C SER A 59 -0.67 -16.11 5.95
N GLY A 60 -1.95 -16.28 5.63
CA GLY A 60 -2.93 -17.07 6.37
C GLY A 60 -3.74 -18.01 5.47
N ASP A 61 -3.22 -18.36 4.29
CA ASP A 61 -3.50 -19.69 3.72
C ASP A 61 -2.56 -20.68 4.46
N ASP A 62 -2.83 -20.86 5.75
CA ASP A 62 -2.25 -21.96 6.52
C ASP A 62 -2.96 -23.21 6.01
N HIS A 63 -2.25 -23.91 5.12
CA HIS A 63 -2.36 -25.32 4.79
C HIS A 63 -3.31 -26.13 5.71
N ASP A 64 -4.59 -26.25 5.34
CA ASP A 64 -5.44 -27.36 5.77
C ASP A 64 -5.41 -28.40 4.65
N GLY A 65 -4.77 -29.54 4.94
CA GLY A 65 -4.44 -30.60 3.98
C GLY A 65 -5.56 -31.58 3.67
#